data_AF-A0A0F3GK38-F1
#
_entry.id   AF-A0A0F3GK38-F1
#
_cell.length_a   1.000
_cell.length_b   1.000
_cell.length_c   1.000
_cell.angle_alpha   90.00
_cell.angle_beta   90.00
_cell.angle_gamma   90.00
#
_symmetry.space_group_name_H-M   'P 1'
#
loop_
_entity.id
_entity.type
_entity.pdbx_description
1 polymer ?
#
loop_
_entity_poly.entity_id
_entity_poly.type
_entity_poly.pdbx_seq_one_letter_code
_entity_poly.pdbx_strand_id
1 'polypeptide(L)' 'TPKYVVPLRAGVFYDPAPAEGKVDNFYGFSFGSGITFKRFAFDVAYQYRFG' A
#
# COMPACT_ATOMS: atom_id res chain seq x y z
N THR A 1 -12.23 21.91 -14.61
CA THR A 1 -11.39 21.15 -13.65
C THR A 1 -12.26 20.12 -12.94
N PRO A 2 -11.76 18.90 -12.65
CA PRO A 2 -12.54 17.84 -12.01
C PRO A 2 -13.04 18.28 -10.63
N LYS A 3 -14.29 17.92 -10.27
CA LYS A 3 -14.86 18.23 -8.95
C LYS A 3 -14.26 17.36 -7.84
N TYR A 4 -13.70 16.20 -8.20
CA TYR A 4 -13.00 15.27 -7.32
C TYR A 4 -11.92 14.52 -8.10
N VAL A 5 -10.93 13.96 -7.39
CA VAL A 5 -9.84 13.14 -7.95
C VAL A 5 -9.80 11.80 -7.23
N VAL A 6 -9.66 10.71 -7.97
CA VAL A 6 -9.52 9.34 -7.45
C VAL A 6 -8.13 8.80 -7.84
N PRO A 7 -7.12 8.90 -6.96
CA PRO A 7 -5.81 8.31 -7.24
C PRO A 7 -5.88 6.78 -7.12
N LEU A 8 -5.21 6.07 -8.02
CA LEU A 8 -4.96 4.63 -7.90
C LEU A 8 -3.48 4.43 -7.57
N ARG A 9 -3.21 3.57 -6.58
CA ARG A 9 -1.85 3.22 -6.14
C ARG A 9 -1.74 1.71 -6.00
N ALA A 10 -0.63 1.14 -6.45
CA ALA A 10 -0.33 -0.28 -6.30
C ALA A 10 1.18 -0.46 -6.15
N GLY A 11 1.59 -1.53 -5.47
CA GLY A 11 2.99 -1.86 -5.30
C GLY A 11 3.21 -3.33 -5.02
N VAL A 12 4.40 -3.80 -5.35
CA VAL A 12 4.96 -5.09 -4.90
C VAL A 12 6.19 -4.80 -4.06
N PHE A 13 6.46 -5.62 -3.06
CA PHE A 13 7.60 -5.41 -2.17
C PHE A 13 8.23 -6.71 -1.70
N TYR A 14 9.50 -6.61 -1.33
CA TYR A 14 10.29 -7.62 -0.63
C TYR A 14 10.74 -7.01 0.71
N ASP A 15 10.44 -7.69 1.80
CA ASP A 15 10.58 -7.24 3.18
C ASP A 15 11.28 -8.33 4.02
N PRO A 16 12.62 -8.36 4.05
CA PRO A 16 13.37 -9.25 4.92
C PRO A 16 13.20 -8.82 6.39
N ALA A 17 12.60 -9.69 7.21
CA ALA A 17 12.43 -9.45 8.64
C ALA A 17 13.59 -10.06 9.45
N PRO A 18 14.07 -9.37 10.51
CA PRO A 18 15.00 -9.95 11.45
C PRO A 18 14.40 -11.18 12.14
N ALA A 19 15.14 -12.29 12.14
CA ALA A 19 14.83 -13.49 12.90
C ALA A 19 16.13 -14.13 13.41
N GLU A 20 16.05 -14.90 14.50
CA GLU A 20 17.23 -15.56 15.08
C GLU A 20 17.73 -16.66 14.14
N GLY A 21 19.01 -16.59 13.74
CA GLY A 21 19.71 -17.60 12.95
C GLY A 21 19.53 -17.49 11.43
N LYS A 22 18.40 -17.01 10.92
CA LYS A 22 18.19 -16.70 9.49
C LYS A 22 17.19 -15.57 9.31
N VAL A 23 17.29 -14.84 8.21
CA VAL A 23 16.32 -13.81 7.82
C VAL A 23 15.05 -14.47 7.30
N ASP A 24 13.89 -14.04 7.80
CA ASP A 24 12.59 -14.43 7.24
C ASP A 24 12.26 -13.51 6.07
N ASN A 25 12.01 -14.11 4.90
CA ASN A 25 11.81 -13.37 3.66
C ASN A 25 10.32 -13.20 3.38
N PHE A 26 9.80 -11.99 3.60
CA PHE A 26 8.43 -11.67 3.24
C PHE A 26 8.36 -11.01 1.87
N TYR A 27 7.33 -11.38 1.13
CA TYR A 27 6.91 -10.72 -0.09
C TYR A 27 5.49 -10.21 0.12
N GLY A 28 5.10 -9.24 -0.69
CA GLY A 28 3.73 -8.80 -0.65
C GLY A 28 3.36 -7.88 -1.78
N PHE A 29 2.07 -7.60 -1.82
CA PHE A 29 1.51 -6.58 -2.69
C PHE A 29 0.61 -5.66 -1.90
N SER A 30 0.50 -4.43 -2.37
CA SER A 30 -0.40 -3.44 -1.82
C SER A 30 -1.25 -2.83 -2.92
N PHE A 31 -2.48 -2.50 -2.57
CA PHE A 31 -3.38 -1.75 -3.42
C PHE A 31 -4.06 -0.67 -2.59
N GLY A 32 -4.15 0.53 -3.14
CA GLY A 32 -4.73 1.67 -2.46
C GLY A 32 -5.41 2.62 -3.42
N SER A 33 -6.39 3.32 -2.88
CA SER A 33 -7.12 4.36 -3.58
C SER A 33 -7.45 5.50 -2.63
N GLY A 34 -8.06 6.54 -3.15
CA GLY A 34 -8.59 7.61 -2.33
C GLY A 34 -9.61 8.45 -3.07
N ILE A 35 -10.13 9.44 -2.38
CA ILE A 35 -10.93 10.48 -2.98
C ILE A 35 -10.48 11.83 -2.42
N THR A 36 -10.15 12.74 -3.33
CA THR A 36 -9.88 14.14 -2.99
C THR A 36 -11.02 15.01 -3.47
N PHE A 37 -11.62 15.77 -2.56
CA PHE A 37 -12.69 16.73 -2.85
C PHE A 37 -12.44 18.05 -2.11
N LYS A 38 -12.26 19.13 -2.86
CA LYS A 38 -11.88 20.46 -2.34
C LYS A 38 -10.63 20.39 -1.46
N ARG A 39 -10.78 20.52 -0.14
CA ARG A 39 -9.71 20.52 0.87
C ARG A 39 -9.60 19.22 1.66
N PHE A 40 -10.42 18.23 1.34
CA PHE A 40 -10.46 16.96 2.04
C PHE A 40 -9.91 15.86 1.13
N ALA A 41 -9.04 15.04 1.70
CA ALA A 41 -8.56 13.81 1.11
C ALA A 41 -8.87 12.66 2.08
N PHE A 42 -9.40 11.57 1.54
CA PHE A 42 -9.61 10.32 2.26
C PHE A 42 -8.97 9.20 1.46
N ASP A 43 -8.15 8.38 2.11
CA ASP A 43 -7.42 7.29 1.48
C ASP A 43 -7.75 5.96 2.17
N VAL A 44 -7.74 4.89 1.38
CA VAL A 44 -7.85 3.51 1.85
C VAL A 44 -6.79 2.67 1.16
N ALA A 45 -6.19 1.76 1.92
CA ALA A 45 -5.18 0.85 1.41
C ALA A 45 -5.35 -0.55 2.03
N TYR A 46 -5.01 -1.55 1.24
CA TYR A 46 -4.94 -2.94 1.66
C TYR A 46 -3.56 -3.50 1.29
N GLN A 47 -2.99 -4.29 2.19
CA GLN A 47 -1.71 -4.96 2.00
C GLN A 47 -1.88 -6.45 2.28
N TYR A 48 -1.37 -7.28 1.38
CA TYR A 48 -1.21 -8.71 1.59
C TYR A 48 0.27 -9.04 1.66
N ARG A 49 0.70 -9.65 2.76
CA ARG A 49 2.08 -10.03 3.07
C ARG A 49 2.14 -11.53 3.30
N PHE A 50 3.06 -12.21 2.64
CA PHE A 50 3.25 -13.66 2.69
C PHE A 50 4.74 -14.02 2.62
N GLY A 51 5.15 -15.06 3.34
CA GLY A 51 6.54 -15.46 3.51
C GLY A 51 6.73 -16.25 4.79
#